data_AF-A0A2K2UBQ6-F1
#
_entry.id   AF-A0A2K2UBQ6-F1
#
_cell.length_a   1.000
_cell.length_b   1.000
_cell.length_c   1.000
_cell.angle_alpha   90.00
_cell.angle_beta   90.00
_cell.angle_gamma   90.00
#
_symmetry.space_group_name_H-M   'P 1'
#
loop_
_entity.id
_entity.type
_entity.pdbx_description
1 polymer ?
#
loop_
_entity_poly.entity_id
_entity_poly.type
_entity_poly.pdbx_seq_one_letter_code
_entity_poly.pdbx_strand_id
1 'polypeptide(L)' 'MGQDFLKIARSVSGYQSTDIARIIGLDPYTYRQLELHPDRINLHMIELILPNLNRYSVRIIHDAVDDIFLPFE' A
#
# COMPACT_ATOMS: atom_id res chain seq x y z
N MET A 1 -3.52 -14.05 -3.88
CA MET A 1 -3.79 -13.18 -2.71
C MET A 1 -3.25 -11.75 -2.90
N GLY A 2 -2.97 -11.29 -4.13
CA GLY A 2 -2.27 -10.01 -4.35
C GLY A 2 -3.14 -8.74 -4.50
N GLN A 3 -4.47 -8.82 -4.50
CA GLN A 3 -5.31 -7.66 -4.85
C GLN A 3 -5.69 -6.73 -3.66
N ASP A 4 -5.42 -7.11 -2.42
CA ASP A 4 -5.85 -6.33 -1.23
C ASP A 4 -4.68 -5.90 -0.31
N PHE A 5 -3.42 -6.07 -0.72
CA PHE A 5 -2.29 -5.91 0.20
C PHE A 5 -2.21 -4.50 0.83
N LEU A 6 -2.53 -3.45 0.06
CA LEU A 6 -2.57 -2.06 0.54
C LEU A 6 -3.62 -1.86 1.64
N LYS A 7 -4.82 -2.37 1.41
CA LYS A 7 -5.94 -2.30 2.37
C LYS A 7 -5.62 -3.08 3.64
N ILE A 8 -5.03 -4.27 3.50
CA ILE A 8 -4.62 -5.11 4.64
C ILE A 8 -3.49 -4.42 5.42
N ALA A 9 -2.43 -3.99 4.75
CA ALA A 9 -1.30 -3.31 5.37
C ALA A 9 -1.74 -2.07 6.14
N ARG A 10 -2.58 -1.22 5.54
CA ARG A 10 -3.15 -0.06 6.22
C ARG A 10 -3.93 -0.45 7.47
N SER A 11 -4.86 -1.40 7.34
CA SER A 11 -5.76 -1.82 8.43
C SER A 11 -4.98 -2.44 9.59
N VAL A 12 -3.93 -3.22 9.32
CA VAL A 12 -3.03 -3.79 10.33
C VAL A 12 -2.25 -2.71 11.09
N SER A 13 -1.97 -1.58 10.44
CA SER A 13 -1.36 -0.41 11.10
C SER A 13 -2.38 0.53 11.76
N GLY A 14 -3.68 0.22 11.70
CA GLY A 14 -4.73 0.98 12.37
C GLY A 14 -5.11 2.29 11.67
N TYR A 15 -4.59 2.55 10.46
CA TYR A 15 -4.91 3.75 9.70
C TYR A 15 -6.23 3.63 8.97
N GLN A 16 -6.94 4.74 8.79
CA GLN A 16 -8.08 4.85 7.87
C GLN A 16 -7.60 5.20 6.46
N SER A 17 -8.41 4.90 5.43
CA SER A 17 -8.05 5.21 4.04
C SER A 17 -7.73 6.70 3.84
N THR A 18 -8.42 7.58 4.56
CA THR A 18 -8.18 9.04 4.56
C THR A 18 -6.81 9.43 5.11
N ASP A 19 -6.29 8.69 6.09
CA ASP A 19 -5.00 9.01 6.72
C ASP A 19 -3.85 8.74 5.76
N ILE A 20 -3.89 7.59 5.10
CA ILE A 20 -2.89 7.20 4.10
C ILE A 20 -2.99 8.09 2.87
N ALA A 21 -4.20 8.38 2.38
CA ALA A 21 -4.41 9.30 1.26
C ALA A 21 -3.70 10.65 1.52
N ARG A 22 -3.84 11.20 2.73
CA ARG A 22 -3.16 12.43 3.14
C ARG A 22 -1.63 12.31 3.15
N ILE A 23 -1.08 11.18 3.62
CA ILE A 23 0.37 10.94 3.67
C ILE A 23 0.99 10.97 2.27
N ILE A 24 0.32 10.37 1.29
CA ILE A 24 0.79 10.33 -0.10
C ILE A 24 0.29 11.49 -0.97
N GLY A 25 -0.38 12.47 -0.37
CA GLY A 25 -0.87 13.66 -1.07
C GLY A 25 -2.00 13.38 -2.07
N LEU A 26 -2.77 12.31 -1.88
CA LEU A 26 -3.92 11.98 -2.71
C LEU A 26 -5.23 12.33 -2.00
N ASP A 27 -6.27 12.56 -2.79
CA ASP A 27 -7.62 12.64 -2.25
C ASP A 27 -8.12 11.22 -1.85
N PRO A 28 -9.06 11.12 -0.90
CA PRO A 28 -9.55 9.83 -0.41
C PRO A 28 -10.21 8.95 -1.49
N TYR A 29 -10.78 9.54 -2.54
CA TYR A 29 -11.42 8.78 -3.61
C TYR A 29 -10.36 8.13 -4.51
N THR A 30 -9.31 8.86 -4.89
CA THR A 30 -8.19 8.32 -5.65
C THR A 30 -7.46 7.22 -4.88
N TYR A 31 -7.24 7.40 -3.57
CA TYR A 31 -6.65 6.33 -2.75
C TYR A 31 -7.55 5.08 -2.69
N ARG A 32 -8.88 5.24 -2.61
CA ARG A 32 -9.80 4.11 -2.65
C ARG A 32 -9.72 3.35 -3.97
N GLN A 33 -9.48 4.05 -5.08
CA GLN A 33 -9.22 3.40 -6.38
C GLN A 33 -7.89 2.63 -6.37
N LEU A 34 -6.85 3.13 -5.69
CA LEU A 34 -5.60 2.38 -5.49
C LEU A 34 -5.79 1.13 -4.62
N GLU A 35 -6.65 1.18 -3.60
CA GLU A 35 -6.98 -0.02 -2.81
C GLU A 35 -7.72 -1.09 -3.63
N LEU A 36 -8.47 -0.69 -4.67
CA LEU A 36 -9.16 -1.61 -5.59
C LEU A 36 -8.27 -2.09 -6.76
N HIS A 37 -7.30 -1.25 -7.13
CA HIS A 37 -6.38 -1.47 -8.25
C HIS A 37 -4.93 -1.20 -7.77
N PRO A 38 -4.38 -2.10 -6.94
CA PRO A 38 -3.08 -1.91 -6.34
C PRO A 38 -1.93 -1.96 -7.36
N ASP A 39 -2.17 -2.47 -8.57
CA ASP A 39 -1.25 -2.41 -9.72
C ASP A 39 -0.87 -0.99 -10.14
N ARG A 40 -1.69 0.00 -9.75
CA ARG A 40 -1.45 1.41 -10.04
C ARG A 40 -0.58 2.12 -9.01
N ILE A 41 -0.23 1.44 -7.91
CA ILE A 41 0.71 2.02 -6.97
C ILE A 41 2.10 2.08 -7.60
N ASN A 42 2.79 3.20 -7.40
CA ASN A 42 4.18 3.34 -7.83
C ASN A 42 5.12 3.29 -6.62
N LEU A 43 6.41 3.10 -6.90
CA LEU A 43 7.45 3.01 -5.87
C LEU A 43 7.49 4.24 -4.96
N HIS A 44 7.30 5.44 -5.52
CA HIS A 44 7.30 6.67 -4.73
C HIS A 44 6.18 6.72 -3.68
N MET A 45 4.98 6.27 -4.03
CA MET A 45 3.87 6.17 -3.08
C MET A 45 4.17 5.15 -1.99
N ILE A 46 4.81 4.03 -2.32
CA ILE A 46 5.24 3.03 -1.33
C ILE A 46 6.27 3.65 -0.37
N GLU A 47 7.28 4.35 -0.88
CA GLU A 47 8.31 5.03 -0.07
C GLU A 47 7.72 6.05 0.93
N LEU A 48 6.65 6.76 0.54
CA LEU A 48 5.95 7.69 1.42
C LEU A 48 5.14 6.98 2.51
N ILE A 49 4.55 5.82 2.21
CA ILE A 49 3.70 5.07 3.14
C ILE A 49 4.53 4.29 4.16
N LEU A 50 5.60 3.62 3.72
CA LEU A 50 6.38 2.67 4.53
C LEU A 50 6.81 3.20 5.91
N PRO A 51 7.32 4.45 6.05
CA PRO A 51 7.76 4.98 7.35
C PRO A 51 6.62 5.14 8.37
N ASN A 52 5.37 5.20 7.91
CA ASN A 52 4.20 5.39 8.75
C ASN A 52 3.58 4.05 9.19
N LEU A 53 3.97 2.94 8.57
CA LEU A 53 3.41 1.63 8.84
C LEU A 53 4.17 0.89 9.93
N ASN A 54 3.46 -0.01 10.63
CA ASN A 54 4.09 -0.93 11.56
C ASN A 54 4.85 -2.05 10.81
N ARG A 55 5.70 -2.77 11.57
CA ARG A 55 6.56 -3.84 11.03
C ARG A 55 5.81 -4.93 10.24
N TYR A 56 4.56 -5.23 10.60
CA TYR A 56 3.78 -6.29 9.95
C TYR A 56 3.22 -5.80 8.62
N SER A 57 2.71 -4.57 8.61
CA SER A 57 2.22 -3.90 7.41
C SER A 57 3.33 -3.69 6.38
N VAL A 58 4.54 -3.32 6.83
CA VAL A 58 5.73 -3.22 5.97
C VAL A 58 6.04 -4.58 5.33
N ARG A 59 6.01 -5.67 6.10
CA ARG A 59 6.24 -7.03 5.58
C ARG A 59 5.19 -7.45 4.54
N ILE A 60 3.91 -7.13 4.76
CA ILE A 60 2.85 -7.39 3.78
C ILE A 60 3.11 -6.67 2.46
N ILE A 61 3.57 -5.42 2.51
CA ILE A 61 3.93 -4.65 1.31
C ILE A 61 5.15 -5.27 0.64
N HIS A 62 6.18 -5.68 1.38
CA HIS A 62 7.34 -6.36 0.81
C HIS A 62 6.97 -7.67 0.11
N ASP A 63 6.23 -8.56 0.77
CA ASP A 63 5.77 -9.83 0.19
C ASP A 63 4.98 -9.59 -1.11
N ALA A 64 4.16 -8.53 -1.16
CA ALA A 64 3.40 -8.16 -2.36
C ALA A 64 4.25 -7.49 -3.45
N VAL A 65 5.25 -6.68 -3.08
CA VAL A 65 6.18 -6.05 -4.02
C VAL A 65 7.06 -7.10 -4.68
N ASP A 66 7.53 -8.10 -3.94
CA ASP A 66 8.31 -9.20 -4.52
C ASP A 66 7.46 -9.98 -5.53
N ASP A 67 6.19 -10.27 -5.22
CA ASP A 67 5.24 -10.90 -6.15
C ASP A 67 4.95 -10.04 -7.41
N ILE A 68 4.93 -8.70 -7.29
CA ILE A 68 4.55 -7.78 -8.38
C ILE A 68 5.76 -7.36 -9.24
N PHE A 69 6.93 -7.14 -8.62
CA PHE A 69 8.10 -6.53 -9.24
C PHE A 69 9.26 -7.51 -9.48
N LEU A 70 9.24 -8.71 -8.88
CA LEU A 70 10.24 -9.76 -9.12
C LEU A 70 9.63 -11.06 -9.70
N PRO A 71 8.73 -11.03 -10.72
CA PRO A 71 8.22 -12.27 -11.31
C PRO A 71 9.24 -13.06 -12.15
N PHE A 72 10.51 -12.66 -12.18
CA PHE A 72 11.57 -13.30 -12.96
C PHE A 72 12.75 -13.71 -12.07
N GLU A 73 12.68 -14.93 -11.53
CA GLU A 73 13.85 -15.82 -11.38
C GLU A 73 13.80 -16.91 -12.45
#